data_AF-A0A2D6KJX4-F1
#
_entry.id   AF-A0A2D6KJX4-F1
#
_cell.length_a   1.000
_cell.length_b   1.000
_cell.length_c   1.000
_cell.angle_alpha   90.00
_cell.angle_beta   90.00
_cell.angle_gamma   90.00
#
_symmetry.space_group_name_H-M   'P 1'
#
loop_
_entity.id
_entity.type
_entity.pdbx_description
1 polymer ?
#
loop_
_entity_poly.entity_id
_entity_poly.type
_entity_poly.pdbx_seq_one_letter_code
_entity_poly.pdbx_strand_id
1 'polypeptide(L)' 'MLYERGLLDYEVPVSQYWPEFAGGGKGGITVAQCMSHRSGLAAVDTPLTLDEIWAVQPVLRAIEALRSCL' A
#
# COMPACT_ATOMS: atom_id res chain seq x y z
N MET A 1 7.88 18.45 -5.06
CA MET A 1 7.36 17.07 -4.89
C MET A 1 7.73 16.53 -3.49
N LEU A 2 7.14 15.41 -3.01
CA LEU A 2 7.45 14.88 -1.65
C LEU A 2 8.90 14.39 -1.51
N TYR A 3 9.41 13.66 -2.50
CA TYR A 3 10.79 13.18 -2.54
C TYR A 3 11.81 14.33 -2.50
N GLU A 4 11.63 15.34 -3.36
CA GLU A 4 12.48 16.54 -3.39
C GLU A 4 12.50 17.31 -2.06
N ARG A 5 11.43 17.20 -1.27
CA ARG A 5 11.29 17.82 0.05
C ARG A 5 11.83 16.94 1.18
N GLY A 6 12.35 15.75 0.89
CA GLY A 6 12.82 14.78 1.88
C GLY A 6 11.70 14.15 2.72
N LEU A 7 10.44 14.21 2.26
CA LEU A 7 9.28 13.67 2.98
C LEU A 7 8.89 12.24 2.52
N LEU A 8 9.50 11.76 1.45
CA LEU A 8 9.31 10.41 0.91
C LEU A 8 10.68 9.89 0.43
N ASP A 9 10.98 8.63 0.75
CA ASP A 9 12.18 7.91 0.32
C ASP A 9 11.73 6.63 -0.40
N TYR A 10 12.35 6.34 -1.54
CA TYR A 10 12.00 5.20 -2.38
C TYR A 10 12.52 3.87 -1.83
N GLU A 11 13.61 3.90 -1.06
CA GLU A 11 14.31 2.71 -0.56
C GLU A 11 13.76 2.21 0.77
N VAL A 12 12.97 3.03 1.47
CA VAL A 12 12.36 2.63 2.74
C VAL A 12 11.01 1.90 2.53
N PRO A 13 10.61 1.04 3.49
CA PRO A 13 9.31 0.40 3.46
C PRO A 13 8.15 1.40 3.47
N VAL A 14 7.05 1.08 2.76
CA VAL A 14 5.81 1.87 2.82
C VAL A 14 5.27 1.96 4.25
N SER A 15 5.50 0.92 5.06
CA SER A 15 5.12 0.86 6.47
C SER A 15 5.75 1.94 7.35
N GLN A 16 6.82 2.59 6.89
CA GLN A 16 7.39 3.76 7.57
C GLN A 16 6.44 4.98 7.52
N TYR A 17 5.65 5.10 6.44
CA TYR A 17 4.70 6.20 6.24
C TYR A 17 3.26 5.80 6.59
N TRP A 18 2.94 4.52 6.43
CA TRP A 18 1.62 3.93 6.69
C TRP A 18 1.78 2.63 7.48
N PRO A 19 1.90 2.69 8.82
CA PRO A 19 2.20 1.52 9.66
C PRO A 19 1.24 0.34 9.48
N GLU A 20 -0.05 0.61 9.30
CA GLU A 20 -1.11 -0.37 9.10
C GLU A 20 -0.92 -1.18 7.79
N PHE A 21 -0.20 -0.63 6.82
CA PHE A 21 0.20 -1.37 5.61
C PHE A 21 1.03 -2.61 5.95
N ALA A 22 1.73 -2.68 7.08
CA ALA A 22 2.59 -3.83 7.41
C ALA A 22 1.85 -5.15 7.64
N GLY A 23 0.51 -5.14 7.77
CA GLY A 23 -0.30 -6.35 7.93
C GLY A 23 -0.06 -7.40 6.85
N GLY A 24 -0.36 -8.67 7.11
CA GLY A 24 -0.34 -9.71 6.06
C GLY A 24 1.02 -9.99 5.40
N GLY A 25 2.14 -9.69 6.06
CA GLY A 25 3.50 -9.94 5.54
C GLY A 25 4.05 -8.87 4.60
N LYS A 26 3.31 -7.77 4.40
CA LYS A 26 3.66 -6.66 3.49
C LYS A 26 4.73 -5.71 4.02
N GLY A 27 5.16 -5.88 5.28
CA GLY A 27 5.93 -4.89 6.03
C GLY A 27 7.28 -4.47 5.42
N GLY A 28 7.89 -5.31 4.58
CA GLY A 28 9.17 -5.02 3.92
C GLY A 28 9.06 -4.43 2.52
N ILE A 29 7.85 -4.20 1.99
CA ILE A 29 7.68 -3.67 0.63
C ILE A 29 8.09 -2.20 0.60
N THR A 30 9.05 -1.86 -0.28
CA THR A 30 9.56 -0.50 -0.42
C THR A 30 8.61 0.38 -1.24
N VAL A 31 8.74 1.70 -1.08
CA VAL A 31 8.00 2.67 -1.91
C VAL A 31 8.32 2.44 -3.40
N ALA A 32 9.57 2.17 -3.77
CA ALA A 32 9.96 1.85 -5.15
C ALA A 32 9.24 0.60 -5.69
N GLN A 33 9.11 -0.46 -4.90
CA GLN A 33 8.41 -1.68 -5.30
C GLN A 33 6.91 -1.41 -5.53
N CYS A 34 6.27 -0.64 -4.65
CA CYS A 34 4.86 -0.23 -4.83
C CYS A 34 4.65 0.62 -6.09
N MET A 35 5.51 1.61 -6.33
CA MET A 35 5.35 2.50 -7.49
C MET A 35 5.71 1.86 -8.84
N SER A 36 6.44 0.73 -8.83
CA SER A 36 6.83 0.00 -10.04
C SER A 36 5.98 -1.25 -10.31
N HIS A 37 4.86 -1.43 -9.61
CA HIS A 37 4.01 -2.63 -9.70
C HIS A 37 4.74 -3.95 -9.35
N ARG A 38 5.76 -3.89 -8.48
CA ARG A 38 6.55 -5.04 -8.04
C ARG A 38 6.23 -5.50 -6.61
N SER A 39 5.22 -4.90 -5.97
CA SER A 39 4.79 -5.24 -4.62
C SER A 39 4.00 -6.54 -4.52
N GLY A 40 3.50 -7.09 -5.64
CA GLY A 40 2.64 -8.27 -5.64
C GLY A 40 1.20 -8.00 -5.18
N LEU A 41 0.79 -6.74 -5.05
CA LEU A 41 -0.54 -6.32 -4.56
C LEU A 41 -1.42 -5.81 -5.71
N ALA A 42 -1.73 -6.67 -6.68
CA ALA A 42 -2.47 -6.28 -7.88
C ALA A 42 -3.96 -6.01 -7.65
N ALA A 43 -4.55 -6.63 -6.62
CA ALA A 43 -5.96 -6.48 -6.26
C ALA A 43 -6.14 -6.71 -4.76
N VAL A 44 -7.29 -6.30 -4.23
CA VAL A 44 -7.74 -6.64 -2.87
C VAL A 44 -8.75 -7.78 -2.91
N ASP A 45 -8.78 -8.63 -1.88
CA ASP A 45 -9.71 -9.76 -1.80
C ASP A 45 -11.15 -9.31 -1.43
N THR A 46 -11.28 -8.11 -0.85
CA THR A 46 -12.58 -7.55 -0.45
C THR A 46 -13.32 -6.99 -1.67
N PRO A 47 -14.54 -7.47 -1.99
CA PRO A 47 -15.37 -6.84 -3.00
C PRO A 47 -15.72 -5.41 -2.58
N LEU A 48 -15.56 -4.46 -3.50
CA LEU A 48 -15.88 -3.05 -3.28
C LEU A 48 -16.83 -2.55 -4.36
N THR A 49 -17.82 -1.77 -3.96
CA THR A 49 -18.66 -0.97 -4.84
C THR A 49 -17.90 0.25 -5.36
N LEU A 50 -18.39 0.87 -6.43
CA LEU A 50 -17.83 2.12 -6.95
C LEU A 50 -17.85 3.24 -5.89
N ASP A 51 -18.94 3.37 -5.13
CA ASP A 51 -19.06 4.39 -4.08
C ASP A 51 -18.03 4.18 -2.96
N GLU A 52 -17.74 2.93 -2.59
CA GLU A 52 -16.69 2.59 -1.62
C GLU A 52 -15.29 2.89 -2.14
N ILE A 53 -15.04 2.66 -3.43
CA ILE A 53 -13.78 3.04 -4.08
C ILE A 53 -13.59 4.56 -4.02
N TRP A 54 -14.65 5.32 -4.33
CA TRP A 54 -14.63 6.79 -4.26
C TRP A 54 -14.47 7.33 -2.83
N ALA A 55 -14.97 6.61 -1.84
CA ALA A 55 -14.83 6.97 -0.43
C ALA A 55 -13.41 6.78 0.13
N VAL A 56 -12.51 6.12 -0.63
CA VAL A 56 -11.08 5.85 -0.33
C VAL A 56 -10.84 4.97 0.90
N GLN A 57 -11.44 5.27 2.05
CA GLN A 57 -11.20 4.52 3.28
C GLN A 57 -11.50 3.02 3.18
N PRO A 58 -12.58 2.57 2.52
CA PRO A 58 -12.80 1.15 2.30
C PRO A 58 -11.64 0.47 1.55
N VAL A 59 -11.05 1.16 0.56
CA VAL A 59 -9.88 0.67 -0.19
C VAL A 59 -8.66 0.57 0.73
N LEU A 60 -8.40 1.59 1.55
CA LEU A 60 -7.27 1.58 2.48
C LEU A 60 -7.39 0.41 3.47
N ARG A 61 -8.57 0.21 4.06
CA ARG A 61 -8.85 -0.94 4.94
C ARG A 61 -8.64 -2.28 4.24
N ALA A 62 -9.09 -2.41 2.99
CA ALA A 62 -8.88 -3.61 2.20
C ALA A 62 -7.39 -3.89 1.94
N ILE A 63 -6.60 -2.85 1.66
CA ILE A 63 -5.14 -2.97 1.51
C ILE A 63 -4.45 -3.33 2.83
N GLU A 64 -4.83 -2.71 3.95
CA GLU A 64 -4.29 -3.02 5.29
C GLU A 64 -4.44 -4.50 5.62
N ALA A 65 -5.62 -5.06 5.34
CA ALA A 65 -5.96 -6.47 5.59
C ALA A 65 -5.34 -7.46 4.58
N LEU A 66 -4.87 -6.98 3.43
CA LEU A 66 -4.36 -7.81 2.34
C LEU A 66 -3.11 -8.60 2.77
N ARG A 67 -3.04 -9.87 2.33
CA ARG A 67 -1.85 -10.72 2.49
C ARG A 67 -0.95 -10.60 1.26
N SER A 68 0.36 -10.58 1.48
CA SER A 68 1.34 -10.71 0.39
C SER A 68 1.15 -12.07 -0.30
N CYS A 69 1.12 -12.05 -1.63
CA CYS A 69 1.18 -13.27 -2.46
C CYS A 69 2.63 -13.74 -2.73
N LEU A 70 3.62 -12.92 -2.37
CA LEU A 70 5.06 -13.21 -2.43
C LEU A 70 5.54 -13.81 -1.11
#